data_AF-A0A4P6EUA9-F1
#
_entry.id   AF-A0A4P6EUA9-F1
#
_cell.length_a   1.000
_cell.length_b   1.000
_cell.length_c   1.000
_cell.angle_alpha   90.00
_cell.angle_beta   90.00
_cell.angle_gamma   90.00
#
_symmetry.space_group_name_H-M   'P 1'
#
loop_
_entity.id
_entity.type
_entity.pdbx_description
1 polymer ?
#
loop_
_entity_poly.entity_id
_entity_poly.type
_entity_poly.pdbx_seq_one_letter_code
_entity_poly.pdbx_strand_id
1 'polypeptide(L)'
;MNLDSKEFIDAAFAELPGRIDCIFACAGIAGTLYGGGRFTPEDVVTINFIGNRYLIVSFVPRMPEGSSIATVASLAGMGWMTKLDILEPLIHTASEHVH
;
A
#
# COMPACT_ATOMS: atom_id res chain seq x y z
N MET A 1 1.11 9.51 -7.38
CA MET A 1 2.18 8.50 -7.26
C MET A 1 1.62 7.18 -7.74
N ASN A 2 2.31 6.48 -8.63
CA ASN A 2 1.95 5.12 -9.02
C ASN A 2 2.52 4.15 -7.97
N LEU A 3 1.70 3.20 -7.48
CA LEU A 3 2.10 2.25 -6.43
C LEU A 3 2.29 0.82 -6.93
N ASP A 4 2.28 0.63 -8.26
CA ASP A 4 2.54 -0.67 -8.88
C ASP A 4 4.03 -1.04 -8.96
N SER A 5 4.94 -0.07 -8.83
CA SER A 5 6.38 -0.25 -8.97
C SER A 5 7.16 0.45 -7.86
N LYS A 6 8.22 -0.24 -7.41
CA LYS A 6 9.16 0.27 -6.40
C LYS A 6 9.85 1.55 -6.84
N GLU A 7 10.30 1.58 -8.09
CA GLU A 7 11.12 2.66 -8.65
C GLU A 7 10.35 3.98 -8.66
N PHE A 8 9.05 3.92 -8.98
CA PHE A 8 8.18 5.10 -8.91
C PHE A 8 7.99 5.60 -7.49
N ILE A 9 7.85 4.69 -6.52
CA ILE A 9 7.72 5.04 -5.10
C ILE A 9 9.02 5.66 -4.59
N ASP A 10 10.18 5.08 -4.93
CA ASP A 10 11.50 5.57 -4.54
C ASP A 10 11.80 6.95 -5.12
N ALA A 11 11.51 7.15 -6.41
CA ALA A 11 11.69 8.44 -7.07
C ALA A 11 10.86 9.53 -6.38
N ALA A 12 9.59 9.24 -6.10
CA ALA A 12 8.72 10.18 -5.39
C ALA A 12 9.18 10.39 -3.94
N PHE A 13 9.71 9.37 -3.26
CA PHE A 13 10.25 9.49 -1.90
C PHE A 13 11.49 10.39 -1.82
N ALA A 14 12.31 10.40 -2.87
CA ALA A 14 13.49 11.25 -2.97
C ALA A 14 13.14 12.74 -3.06
N GLU A 15 11.98 13.09 -3.62
CA GLU A 15 11.51 14.47 -3.77
C GLU A 15 10.81 15.01 -2.52
N LEU A 16 10.46 14.15 -1.56
CA LEU A 16 9.70 14.54 -0.38
C LEU A 16 10.59 15.06 0.77
N PRO A 17 10.05 15.90 1.67
CA PRO A 17 10.79 16.41 2.81
C PRO A 17 11.40 15.30 3.69
N GLY A 18 12.46 15.67 4.42
CA GLY A 18 13.11 14.77 5.38
C GLY A 18 12.25 14.41 6.60
N ARG A 19 11.19 15.18 6.88
CA ARG A 19 10.23 14.94 7.96
C ARG A 19 8.82 14.79 7.40
N ILE A 20 8.09 13.79 7.88
CA ILE A 20 6.71 13.48 7.48
C ILE A 20 5.87 13.26 8.74
N ASP A 21 4.93 14.16 9.01
CA ASP A 21 4.09 14.08 10.22
C ASP A 21 2.84 13.22 10.01
N CYS A 22 2.28 13.19 8.80
CA CYS A 22 1.06 12.45 8.51
C CYS A 22 1.14 11.76 7.14
N ILE A 23 0.67 10.52 7.06
CA ILE A 23 0.48 9.77 5.81
C ILE A 23 -1.00 9.45 5.63
N PHE A 24 -1.52 9.72 4.45
CA PHE A 24 -2.87 9.31 4.03
C PHE A 24 -2.73 8.32 2.86
N ALA A 25 -2.68 7.03 3.18
CA ALA A 25 -2.59 5.93 2.23
C ALA A 25 -3.98 5.64 1.63
N CYS A 26 -4.36 6.46 0.66
CA CYS A 26 -5.68 6.45 0.00
C CYS A 26 -5.67 5.78 -1.38
N ALA A 27 -4.51 5.45 -1.92
CA ALA A 27 -4.39 4.86 -3.25
C ALA A 27 -4.87 3.41 -3.24
N GLY A 28 -5.82 3.10 -4.12
CA GLY A 28 -6.33 1.75 -4.29
C GLY A 28 -7.17 1.62 -5.55
N ILE A 29 -7.23 0.40 -6.07
CA ILE A 29 -8.03 0.01 -7.24
C ILE A 29 -9.03 -1.08 -6.86
N ALA A 30 -10.12 -1.16 -7.63
CA ALA A 30 -11.07 -2.25 -7.54
C ALA A 30 -10.84 -3.24 -8.69
N GLY A 31 -11.04 -4.54 -8.45
CA GLY A 31 -11.00 -5.58 -9.49
C GLY A 31 -12.17 -5.52 -10.49
N THR A 32 -12.85 -4.38 -10.56
CA THR A 32 -13.94 -4.10 -11.49
C THR A 32 -13.42 -3.32 -12.70
N LEU A 33 -14.18 -3.34 -13.79
CA LEU A 33 -13.85 -2.56 -15.00
C LEU A 33 -13.69 -1.07 -14.65
N TYR A 34 -12.55 -0.49 -15.03
CA TYR A 34 -12.29 0.95 -14.95
C TYR A 34 -11.69 1.42 -16.28
N GLY A 35 -12.29 2.43 -16.92
CA GLY A 35 -11.75 3.01 -18.16
C GLY A 35 -11.64 2.09 -19.37
N GLY A 36 -12.35 0.95 -19.39
CA GLY A 36 -12.29 -0.04 -20.48
C GLY A 36 -11.23 -1.15 -20.28
N GLY A 37 -10.42 -1.07 -19.21
CA GLY A 37 -9.52 -2.14 -18.78
C GLY A 37 -10.06 -2.89 -17.55
N ARG A 38 -9.63 -4.15 -17.37
CA ARG A 38 -9.82 -4.91 -16.13
C ARG A 38 -8.51 -4.96 -15.38
N PHE A 39 -8.51 -4.51 -14.13
CA PHE A 39 -7.46 -4.86 -13.20
C PHE A 39 -7.61 -6.31 -12.77
N THR A 40 -6.49 -7.02 -12.74
CA THR A 40 -6.38 -8.39 -12.28
C THR A 40 -6.39 -8.44 -10.75
N PRO A 41 -6.72 -9.59 -10.13
CA PRO A 41 -6.51 -9.78 -8.70
C PRO A 41 -5.07 -9.47 -8.24
N GLU A 42 -4.09 -9.78 -9.08
CA GLU A 42 -2.68 -9.47 -8.88
C GLU A 42 -2.44 -7.95 -8.82
N ASP A 43 -3.00 -7.18 -9.76
CA ASP A 43 -2.91 -5.72 -9.73
C ASP A 43 -3.50 -5.16 -8.43
N VAL A 44 -4.66 -5.68 -8.02
CA VAL A 44 -5.36 -5.25 -6.81
C VAL A 44 -4.51 -5.51 -5.56
N VAL A 45 -3.90 -6.69 -5.44
CA VAL A 45 -3.02 -7.02 -4.30
C VAL A 45 -1.74 -6.19 -4.34
N THR A 46 -1.15 -6.02 -5.52
CA THR A 46 0.07 -5.22 -5.70
C THR A 46 -0.15 -3.79 -5.27
N ILE A 47 -1.19 -3.12 -5.77
CA ILE A 47 -1.44 -1.70 -5.45
C ILE A 47 -2.00 -1.54 -4.03
N ASN A 48 -3.05 -2.28 -3.67
CA ASN A 48 -3.78 -2.02 -2.43
C ASN A 48 -3.05 -2.52 -1.19
N PHE A 49 -2.15 -3.50 -1.32
CA PHE A 49 -1.40 -4.05 -0.19
C PHE A 49 0.10 -3.84 -0.33
N ILE A 50 0.74 -4.39 -1.37
CA ILE A 50 2.21 -4.43 -1.48
C ILE A 50 2.79 -3.01 -1.60
N GLY A 51 2.30 -2.21 -2.55
CA GLY A 51 2.75 -0.84 -2.79
C GLY A 51 2.46 0.10 -1.62
N ASN A 52 1.26 0.01 -1.04
CA ASN A 52 0.92 0.77 0.17
C ASN A 52 1.78 0.40 1.38
N ARG A 53 2.07 -0.90 1.57
CA ARG A 53 2.97 -1.37 2.63
C ARG A 53 4.39 -0.85 2.42
N TYR A 54 4.92 -0.98 1.19
CA TYR A 54 6.25 -0.50 0.86
C TYR A 54 6.38 1.01 1.07
N LEU A 55 5.39 1.79 0.61
CA LEU A 55 5.29 3.21 0.90
C LEU A 55 5.36 3.46 2.41
N ILE A 56 4.43 2.92 3.19
CA ILE A 56 4.39 3.18 4.64
C ILE A 56 5.72 2.85 5.32
N VAL A 57 6.26 1.64 5.10
CA VAL A 57 7.50 1.18 5.73
C VAL A 57 8.69 2.07 5.34
N SER A 58 8.75 2.54 4.09
CA SER A 58 9.82 3.43 3.62
C SER A 58 9.78 4.81 4.27
N PHE A 59 8.59 5.27 4.66
CA PHE A 59 8.41 6.58 5.29
C PHE A 59 8.55 6.57 6.81
N VAL A 60 8.34 5.43 7.49
CA VAL A 60 8.45 5.30 8.95
C VAL A 60 9.74 5.95 9.52
N PRO A 61 10.93 5.80 8.92
CA PRO A 61 12.15 6.45 9.42
C PRO A 61 12.11 7.99 9.44
N ARG A 62 11.21 8.62 8.67
CA ARG A 62 11.00 10.08 8.60
C ARG A 62 9.83 10.57 9.47
N MET A 63 9.17 9.68 10.21
CA MET A 63 7.99 9.97 11.02
C MET A 63 8.37 10.13 12.51
N PRO A 64 8.46 11.36 13.05
CA PRO A 64 8.75 11.57 14.47
C PRO A 64 7.62 11.07 15.39
N GLU A 65 7.88 11.06 16.69
CA GLU A 65 6.85 10.79 17.70
C GLU A 65 5.65 11.75 17.53
N GLY A 66 4.45 11.21 17.62
CA GLY A 66 3.20 11.95 17.39
C GLY A 66 2.74 11.95 15.92
N SER A 67 3.50 11.39 15.00
CA SER A 67 3.06 11.20 13.62
C SER A 67 1.90 10.20 13.49
N SER A 68 1.18 10.26 12.37
CA SER A 68 0.01 9.41 12.12
C SER A 68 -0.02 8.80 10.71
N ILE A 69 -0.63 7.62 10.60
CA ILE A 69 -0.91 6.94 9.32
C ILE A 69 -2.40 6.65 9.27
N ALA A 70 -3.06 7.14 8.22
CA ALA A 70 -4.45 6.81 7.89
C ALA A 70 -4.47 5.97 6.61
N THR A 71 -5.22 4.86 6.62
CA THR A 71 -5.44 4.03 5.43
C THR A 71 -6.93 3.99 5.10
N VAL A 72 -7.27 3.89 3.82
CA VAL A 72 -8.66 3.78 3.36
C VAL A 72 -8.97 2.33 3.02
N ALA A 73 -9.89 1.72 3.76
CA ALA A 73 -10.40 0.38 3.51
C ALA A 73 -11.84 0.42 2.98
N SER A 74 -12.27 -0.68 2.34
CA SER A 74 -13.64 -0.84 1.83
C SER A 74 -14.46 -1.79 2.69
N LEU A 75 -15.77 -1.53 2.80
CA LEU A 75 -16.72 -2.46 3.40
C LEU A 75 -16.74 -3.83 2.71
N ALA A 76 -16.34 -3.90 1.43
CA ALA A 76 -16.20 -5.16 0.71
C ALA A 76 -15.15 -6.10 1.34
N GLY A 77 -14.21 -5.56 2.13
CA GLY A 77 -13.23 -6.33 2.92
C GLY A 77 -13.74 -6.74 4.30
N MET A 78 -15.01 -6.48 4.65
CA MET A 78 -15.56 -6.87 5.94
C MET A 78 -15.49 -8.40 6.11
N GLY A 79 -15.05 -8.85 7.29
CA GLY A 79 -14.87 -10.28 7.58
C GLY A 79 -13.51 -10.85 7.16
N TRP A 80 -12.55 -10.03 6.70
CA TRP A 80 -11.20 -10.48 6.36
C TRP A 80 -10.51 -11.29 7.47
N MET A 81 -10.83 -11.02 8.75
CA MET A 81 -10.29 -11.75 9.90
C MET A 81 -10.64 -13.26 9.86
N THR A 82 -11.73 -13.64 9.19
CA THR A 82 -12.09 -15.06 8.98
C THR A 82 -11.19 -15.77 7.95
N LYS A 83 -10.27 -15.03 7.33
CA LYS A 83 -9.33 -15.48 6.32
C LYS A 83 -7.87 -15.40 6.80
N LEU A 84 -7.63 -15.26 8.11
CA LEU A 84 -6.27 -15.12 8.65
C LEU A 84 -5.34 -16.25 8.22
N ASP A 85 -5.80 -17.51 8.19
CA ASP A 85 -4.98 -18.65 7.78
C ASP A 85 -4.31 -18.49 6.41
N ILE A 86 -4.96 -17.78 5.48
CA ILE A 86 -4.41 -17.50 4.14
C ILE A 86 -3.69 -16.15 4.05
N LEU A 87 -3.99 -15.21 4.96
CA LEU A 87 -3.43 -13.86 4.97
C LEU A 87 -2.15 -13.76 5.80
N GLU A 88 -2.04 -14.50 6.90
CA GLU A 88 -0.87 -14.48 7.80
C GLU A 88 0.44 -14.73 7.06
N PRO A 89 0.57 -15.75 6.19
CA PRO A 89 1.81 -15.97 5.45
C PRO A 89 2.20 -14.75 4.60
N LEU A 90 1.21 -14.08 3.98
CA LEU A 90 1.44 -12.88 3.18
C LEU A 90 1.85 -11.69 4.05
N ILE A 91 1.21 -11.48 5.20
CA ILE A 91 1.52 -10.39 6.14
C ILE A 91 2.94 -10.52 6.69
N HIS A 92 3.40 -11.75 6.94
CA HIS A 92 4.74 -12.03 7.48
C HIS A 92 5.87 -11.99 6.44
N THR A 93 5.57 -11.80 5.15
CA THR A 93 6.61 -11.57 4.15
C THR A 93 7.37 -10.26 4.43
N ALA A 94 8.64 -10.16 4.05
CA ALA A 94 9.38 -8.91 4.12
C ALA A 94 8.92 -7.94 3.02
N SER A 95 8.99 -6.63 3.28
CA SER A 95 8.58 -5.59 2.31
C SER A 95 9.66 -5.28 1.26
N GLU A 96 10.59 -6.19 1.03
CA GLU A 96 11.83 -5.92 0.29
C GLU A 96 11.64 -5.97 -1.23
N HIS A 97 10.52 -6.50 -1.74
CA HIS A 97 10.29 -6.74 -3.16
C HIS A 97 8.90 -6.23 -3.61
N VAL A 98 8.86 -5.03 -4.19
CA VAL A 98 7.84 -4.64 -5.17
C VAL A 98 8.53 -4.83 -6.52
N HIS A 99 8.02 -5.72 -7.36
CA HIS A 99 8.59 -6.01 -8.69
C HIS A 99 8.23 -4.93 -9.70
#